data_AF-A0A0S9PIH9-F1
#
_entry.id   AF-A0A0S9PIH9-F1
#
_cell.length_a   1.000
_cell.length_b   1.000
_cell.length_c   1.000
_cell.angle_alpha   90.00
_cell.angle_beta   90.00
_cell.angle_gamma   90.00
#
_symmetry.space_group_name_H-M   'P 1'
#
loop_
_entity.id
_entity.type
_entity.pdbx_description
1 polymer ?
#
loop_
_entity_poly.entity_id
_entity_poly.type
_entity_poly.pdbx_seq_one_letter_code
_entity_poly.pdbx_strand_id
1 'polypeptide(L)'
;MNDALRSVEAWLSRRSTELGWRPLFGDDIGEFDLGTGSPHSAVLQVVDDEWQLRLHTAKGPSLPVLGPVDSSLDVILDALMFALYMRATAELDRPDRSASAQLALVLHRLAEATDDARYAGRAALLLAGHAVKDGRDTEARARAEDAVRLFADARDLTAEDNARAVLESLAPSMNRPGA
;
A
#
# COMPACT_ATOMS: atom_id res chain seq x y z
N MET A 1 14.05 -6.49 -26.25
CA MET A 1 13.72 -5.99 -24.90
C MET A 1 12.43 -5.21 -25.00
N ASN A 2 11.41 -5.58 -24.23
CA ASN A 2 10.04 -5.07 -24.34
C ASN A 2 9.96 -3.59 -23.90
N ASP A 3 9.29 -2.73 -24.68
CA ASP A 3 9.14 -1.29 -24.39
C ASP A 3 8.30 -1.01 -23.14
N ALA A 4 7.29 -1.84 -22.89
CA ALA A 4 6.45 -1.75 -21.71
C ALA A 4 7.26 -2.07 -20.43
N LEU A 5 8.04 -3.16 -20.48
CA LEU A 5 8.98 -3.55 -19.40
C LEU A 5 9.90 -2.37 -19.03
N ARG A 6 10.60 -1.81 -20.03
CA ARG A 6 11.53 -0.68 -19.82
C ARG A 6 10.82 0.55 -19.24
N SER A 7 9.57 0.76 -19.60
CA SER A 7 8.79 1.90 -19.11
C SER A 7 8.49 1.78 -17.61
N VAL A 8 8.14 0.58 -17.14
CA VAL A 8 7.94 0.28 -15.70
C VAL A 8 9.25 0.45 -14.92
N GLU A 9 10.32 -0.20 -15.39
CA GLU A 9 11.64 -0.10 -14.75
C GLU A 9 12.15 1.34 -14.66
N ALA A 10 12.03 2.09 -15.75
CA ALA A 10 12.46 3.48 -15.81
C ALA A 10 11.58 4.40 -14.95
N TRP A 11 10.29 4.09 -14.81
CA TRP A 11 9.41 4.86 -13.93
C TRP A 11 9.76 4.64 -12.45
N LEU A 12 9.94 3.38 -12.03
CA LEU A 12 10.32 3.03 -10.66
C LEU A 12 11.71 3.57 -10.30
N SER A 13 12.69 3.39 -11.19
CA SER A 13 14.07 3.81 -10.95
C SER A 13 14.20 5.33 -10.82
N ARG A 14 13.42 6.11 -11.59
CA ARG A 14 13.38 7.58 -11.48
C ARG A 14 12.83 8.07 -10.14
N ARG A 15 12.09 7.23 -9.42
CA ARG A 15 11.46 7.53 -8.12
C ARG A 15 11.99 6.65 -6.99
N SER A 16 13.19 6.12 -7.14
CA SER A 16 13.79 5.15 -6.21
C SER A 16 13.77 5.63 -4.76
N THR A 17 14.26 6.84 -4.50
CA THR A 17 14.29 7.44 -3.16
C THR A 17 12.89 7.68 -2.58
N GLU A 18 11.97 8.20 -3.40
CA GLU A 18 10.58 8.50 -2.99
C GLU A 18 9.82 7.24 -2.60
N LEU A 19 9.95 6.17 -3.40
CA LEU A 19 9.23 4.92 -3.21
C LEU A 19 9.90 3.97 -2.21
N GLY A 20 11.15 4.23 -1.82
CA GLY A 20 11.99 3.23 -1.16
C GLY A 20 12.28 2.04 -2.08
N TRP A 21 12.38 2.29 -3.40
CA TRP A 21 12.63 1.28 -4.40
C TRP A 21 14.14 1.09 -4.63
N ARG A 22 14.56 -0.18 -4.69
CA ARG A 22 15.94 -0.57 -4.98
C ARG A 22 15.96 -1.52 -6.19
N PRO A 23 16.64 -1.17 -7.29
CA PRO A 23 16.82 -2.11 -8.39
C PRO A 23 17.66 -3.30 -7.94
N LEU A 24 17.27 -4.49 -8.41
CA LEU A 24 18.03 -5.72 -8.21
C LEU A 24 18.66 -6.16 -9.54
N PHE A 25 19.49 -7.20 -9.49
CA PHE A 25 20.17 -7.75 -10.67
C PHE A 25 19.71 -9.20 -10.88
N GLY A 26 19.60 -9.63 -12.14
CA GLY A 26 19.17 -10.98 -12.50
C GLY A 26 17.70 -11.00 -12.92
N ASP A 27 16.97 -12.03 -12.49
CA ASP A 27 15.54 -12.23 -12.81
C ASP A 27 14.61 -11.32 -11.99
N ASP A 28 15.12 -10.76 -10.89
CA ASP A 28 14.43 -9.78 -10.06
C ASP A 28 14.62 -8.37 -10.64
N ILE A 29 13.53 -7.63 -10.82
CA ILE A 29 13.57 -6.24 -11.30
C ILE A 29 14.00 -5.29 -10.19
N GLY A 30 13.46 -5.52 -8.99
CA GLY A 30 13.84 -4.75 -7.81
C GLY A 30 12.92 -5.01 -6.63
N GLU A 31 13.17 -4.32 -5.53
CA GLU A 31 12.44 -4.49 -4.29
C GLU A 31 12.02 -3.16 -3.66
N PHE A 32 10.95 -3.22 -2.88
CA PHE A 32 10.54 -2.12 -1.99
C PHE A 32 11.12 -2.33 -0.60
N ASP A 33 11.66 -1.26 -0.03
CA ASP A 33 12.14 -1.20 1.34
C ASP A 33 10.96 -1.36 2.31
N LEU A 34 10.99 -2.45 3.07
CA LEU A 34 10.03 -2.74 4.15
C LEU A 34 10.65 -2.51 5.54
N GLY A 35 11.65 -1.65 5.64
CA GLY A 35 12.35 -1.29 6.86
C GLY A 35 13.69 -2.01 7.03
N THR A 36 14.63 -1.32 7.65
CA THR A 36 15.99 -1.84 7.89
C THR A 36 15.96 -3.10 8.76
N GLY A 37 16.54 -4.19 8.26
CA GLY A 37 16.61 -5.47 8.97
C GLY A 37 15.26 -6.20 9.06
N SER A 38 14.26 -5.75 8.31
CA SER A 38 12.97 -6.42 8.22
C SER A 38 13.14 -7.86 7.72
N PRO A 39 12.51 -8.86 8.37
CA PRO A 39 12.48 -10.22 7.85
C PRO A 39 11.51 -10.37 6.66
N HIS A 40 10.88 -9.28 6.24
CA HIS A 40 9.88 -9.26 5.19
C HIS A 40 10.44 -8.71 3.88
N SER A 41 9.88 -9.14 2.76
CA SER A 41 10.28 -8.65 1.44
C SER A 41 9.09 -8.44 0.50
N ALA A 42 9.25 -7.47 -0.40
CA ALA A 42 8.36 -7.19 -1.51
C ALA A 42 9.20 -6.96 -2.77
N VAL A 43 9.34 -8.01 -3.58
CA VAL A 43 10.20 -8.04 -4.76
C VAL A 43 9.34 -8.08 -6.01
N LEU A 44 9.56 -7.14 -6.91
CA LEU A 44 8.95 -7.13 -8.23
C LEU A 44 9.86 -7.88 -9.21
N GLN A 45 9.29 -8.81 -9.96
CA GLN A 45 10.03 -9.70 -10.86
C GLN A 45 9.21 -9.99 -12.13
N VAL A 46 9.88 -10.50 -13.16
CA VAL A 46 9.22 -11.00 -14.37
C VAL A 46 9.52 -12.49 -14.52
N VAL A 47 8.48 -13.31 -14.57
CA VAL A 47 8.58 -14.76 -14.68
C VAL A 47 7.56 -15.22 -15.71
N ASP A 48 7.98 -16.06 -16.65
CA ASP A 48 7.13 -16.60 -17.72
C ASP A 48 6.32 -15.53 -18.46
N ASP A 49 6.98 -14.42 -18.83
CA ASP A 49 6.39 -13.25 -19.49
C ASP A 49 5.26 -12.55 -18.69
N GLU A 50 5.21 -12.75 -17.37
CA GLU A 50 4.29 -12.06 -16.46
C GLU A 50 5.02 -11.25 -15.40
N TRP A 51 4.51 -10.06 -15.13
CA TRP A 51 4.87 -9.29 -13.94
C TRP A 51 4.30 -9.97 -12.69
N GLN A 52 5.15 -10.14 -11.69
CA GLN A 52 4.77 -10.74 -10.42
C GLN A 52 5.36 -9.95 -9.26
N LEU A 53 4.60 -9.87 -8.17
CA LEU A 53 5.07 -9.31 -6.90
C LEU A 53 5.27 -10.44 -5.90
N ARG A 54 6.52 -10.80 -5.64
CA ARG A 54 6.91 -11.78 -4.63
C ARG A 54 6.91 -11.13 -3.25
N LEU A 55 6.00 -11.56 -2.40
CA LEU A 55 5.86 -11.10 -1.03
C LEU A 55 6.27 -12.20 -0.06
N HIS A 56 7.14 -11.87 0.90
CA HIS A 56 7.42 -12.71 2.05
C HIS A 56 7.09 -11.93 3.31
N THR A 57 6.03 -12.31 4.03
CA THR A 57 5.61 -11.61 5.24
C THR A 57 5.23 -12.60 6.35
N ALA A 58 4.80 -12.10 7.52
CA ALA A 58 4.36 -12.92 8.63
C ALA A 58 3.18 -13.86 8.28
N LYS A 59 2.32 -13.49 7.32
CA LYS A 59 1.26 -14.37 6.80
C LYS A 59 1.77 -15.48 5.86
N GLY A 60 3.06 -15.47 5.50
CA GLY A 60 3.71 -16.45 4.64
C GLY A 60 3.98 -15.91 3.22
N PRO A 61 4.61 -16.70 2.34
CA PRO A 61 4.90 -16.27 0.99
C PRO A 61 3.62 -16.09 0.16
N SER A 62 3.62 -15.13 -0.77
CA SER A 62 2.62 -15.01 -1.84
C SER A 62 3.23 -14.41 -3.09
N LEU A 63 2.65 -14.74 -4.25
CA LEU A 63 3.16 -14.33 -5.56
C LEU A 63 2.01 -13.89 -6.47
N PRO A 64 1.30 -12.79 -6.16
CA PRO A 64 0.29 -12.24 -7.06
C PRO A 64 0.88 -11.90 -8.44
N VAL A 65 0.19 -12.38 -9.48
CA VAL A 65 0.41 -11.98 -10.87
C VAL A 65 -0.22 -10.60 -11.07
N LEU A 66 0.55 -9.68 -11.63
CA LEU A 66 0.13 -8.30 -11.89
C LEU A 66 -0.36 -8.12 -13.33
N GLY A 67 0.12 -8.96 -14.25
CA GLY A 67 -0.30 -9.00 -15.64
C GLY A 67 0.83 -9.34 -16.60
N PRO A 68 0.53 -9.47 -17.90
CA PRO A 68 1.53 -9.71 -18.94
C PRO A 68 2.63 -8.65 -18.98
N VAL A 69 3.85 -9.03 -19.36
CA VAL A 69 5.03 -8.14 -19.45
C VAL A 69 4.87 -6.99 -20.45
N ASP A 70 3.97 -7.13 -21.43
CA ASP A 70 3.61 -6.11 -22.41
C ASP A 70 2.47 -5.18 -21.96
N SER A 71 1.94 -5.37 -20.75
CA SER A 71 0.94 -4.47 -20.17
C SER A 71 1.49 -3.06 -20.01
N SER A 72 0.65 -2.06 -20.24
CA SER A 72 1.01 -0.65 -20.04
C SER A 72 1.44 -0.37 -18.60
N LEU A 73 2.26 0.66 -18.41
CA LEU A 73 2.70 1.14 -17.10
C LEU A 73 1.53 1.30 -16.11
N ASP A 74 0.46 1.99 -16.52
CA ASP A 74 -0.67 2.30 -15.64
C ASP A 74 -1.38 1.04 -15.14
N VAL A 75 -1.52 0.02 -16.00
CA VAL A 75 -2.09 -1.28 -15.63
C VAL A 75 -1.22 -2.00 -14.60
N ILE A 76 0.11 -2.01 -14.79
CA ILE A 76 1.02 -2.65 -13.84
C ILE A 76 1.04 -1.90 -12.50
N LEU A 77 1.00 -0.57 -12.51
CA LEU A 77 0.96 0.23 -11.27
C LEU A 77 -0.35 0.05 -10.50
N ASP A 78 -1.50 0.02 -11.18
CA ASP A 78 -2.80 -0.26 -10.54
C ASP A 78 -2.83 -1.67 -9.94
N ALA A 79 -2.39 -2.69 -10.68
CA ALA A 79 -2.30 -4.07 -10.20
C ALA A 79 -1.34 -4.22 -9.01
N LEU A 80 -0.18 -3.54 -9.05
CA LEU A 80 0.78 -3.50 -7.96
C LEU A 80 0.15 -2.88 -6.69
N MET A 81 -0.45 -1.70 -6.82
CA MET A 81 -1.13 -1.01 -5.70
C MET A 81 -2.27 -1.86 -5.13
N PHE A 82 -3.04 -2.53 -5.99
CA PHE A 82 -4.07 -3.48 -5.57
C PHE A 82 -3.50 -4.64 -4.76
N ALA A 83 -2.44 -5.29 -5.25
CA ALA A 83 -1.79 -6.40 -4.56
C ALA A 83 -1.24 -5.98 -3.19
N LEU A 84 -0.60 -4.82 -3.10
CA LEU A 84 -0.10 -4.25 -1.84
C LEU A 84 -1.25 -3.97 -0.86
N TYR A 85 -2.33 -3.32 -1.32
CA TYR A 85 -3.51 -3.04 -0.51
C TYR A 85 -4.13 -4.33 0.04
N MET A 86 -4.35 -5.33 -0.81
CA MET A 86 -4.94 -6.60 -0.41
C MET A 86 -4.08 -7.32 0.62
N ARG A 87 -2.75 -7.32 0.42
CA ARG A 87 -1.83 -7.94 1.38
C ARG A 87 -1.83 -7.22 2.72
N ALA A 88 -1.66 -5.89 2.71
CA ALA A 88 -1.65 -5.08 3.91
C ALA A 88 -2.95 -5.24 4.71
N THR A 89 -4.10 -5.15 4.05
CA THR A 89 -5.42 -5.35 4.66
C THR A 89 -5.54 -6.71 5.33
N ALA A 90 -5.12 -7.77 4.66
CA ALA A 90 -5.26 -9.13 5.18
C ALA A 90 -4.29 -9.48 6.31
N GLU A 91 -3.36 -8.57 6.64
CA GLU A 91 -2.39 -8.71 7.72
C GLU A 91 -2.58 -7.68 8.85
N LEU A 92 -3.51 -6.74 8.70
CA LEU A 92 -3.74 -5.64 9.65
C LEU A 92 -3.97 -6.13 11.09
N ASP A 93 -4.73 -7.21 11.25
CA ASP A 93 -5.10 -7.78 12.55
C ASP A 93 -4.12 -8.83 13.07
N ARG A 94 -2.99 -9.08 12.40
CA ARG A 94 -2.04 -10.10 12.84
C ARG A 94 -1.22 -9.61 14.05
N PRO A 95 -0.75 -10.55 14.90
CA PRO A 95 0.17 -10.21 15.99
C PRO A 95 1.44 -9.53 15.47
N ASP A 96 2.06 -10.10 14.43
CA ASP A 96 3.07 -9.44 13.63
C ASP A 96 2.40 -8.79 12.42
N ARG A 97 2.28 -7.46 12.49
CA ARG A 97 1.69 -6.59 11.46
C ARG A 97 2.72 -5.64 10.86
N SER A 98 4.01 -5.87 11.10
CA SER A 98 5.07 -4.95 10.67
C SER A 98 5.14 -4.85 9.13
N ALA A 99 5.05 -5.98 8.42
CA ALA A 99 4.90 -5.99 6.96
C ALA A 99 3.68 -5.18 6.49
N SER A 100 2.52 -5.37 7.13
CA SER A 100 1.27 -4.68 6.77
C SER A 100 1.44 -3.16 6.83
N ALA A 101 2.04 -2.65 7.92
CA ALA A 101 2.30 -1.22 8.08
C ALA A 101 3.25 -0.67 7.00
N GLN A 102 4.30 -1.42 6.67
CA GLN A 102 5.28 -1.00 5.65
C GLN A 102 4.69 -1.06 4.24
N LEU A 103 3.90 -2.09 3.92
CA LEU A 103 3.18 -2.18 2.66
C LEU A 103 2.15 -1.04 2.51
N ALA A 104 1.50 -0.61 3.60
CA ALA A 104 0.62 0.56 3.58
C ALA A 104 1.39 1.86 3.29
N LEU A 105 2.62 2.01 3.81
CA LEU A 105 3.49 3.14 3.47
C LEU A 105 3.97 3.11 2.01
N VAL A 106 4.34 1.94 1.50
CA VAL A 106 4.71 1.77 0.07
C VAL A 106 3.51 2.11 -0.81
N LEU A 107 2.32 1.61 -0.48
CA LEU A 107 1.08 1.92 -1.18
C LEU A 107 0.81 3.43 -1.19
N HIS A 108 0.96 4.10 -0.05
CA HIS A 108 0.78 5.55 0.06
C HIS A 108 1.71 6.31 -0.89
N ARG A 109 3.00 5.98 -0.88
CA ARG A 109 4.01 6.60 -1.75
C ARG A 109 3.73 6.35 -3.24
N LEU A 110 3.34 5.13 -3.60
CA LEU A 110 2.96 4.79 -4.98
C LEU A 110 1.72 5.59 -5.43
N ALA A 111 0.73 5.70 -4.56
CA ALA A 111 -0.49 6.46 -4.85
C ALA A 111 -0.20 7.96 -5.01
N GLU A 112 0.64 8.54 -4.16
CA GLU A 112 1.10 9.93 -4.32
C GLU A 112 1.87 10.13 -5.63
N ALA A 113 2.80 9.22 -5.95
CA ALA A 113 3.61 9.28 -7.17
C ALA A 113 2.79 9.14 -8.46
N THR A 114 1.59 8.57 -8.37
CA THR A 114 0.66 8.36 -9.49
C THR A 114 -0.55 9.30 -9.47
N ASP A 115 -0.65 10.18 -8.47
CA ASP A 115 -1.81 11.04 -8.22
C ASP A 115 -3.13 10.24 -8.12
N ASP A 116 -3.08 9.00 -7.58
CA ASP A 116 -4.24 8.15 -7.42
C ASP A 116 -4.87 8.32 -6.02
N ALA A 117 -5.83 9.24 -5.94
CA ALA A 117 -6.58 9.52 -4.71
C ALA A 117 -7.32 8.29 -4.14
N ARG A 118 -7.72 7.31 -4.98
CA ARG A 118 -8.40 6.09 -4.52
C ARG A 118 -7.44 5.24 -3.69
N TYR A 119 -6.23 5.00 -4.18
CA TYR A 119 -5.24 4.22 -3.44
C TYR A 119 -4.63 5.01 -2.29
N ALA A 120 -4.47 6.32 -2.43
CA ALA A 120 -4.00 7.18 -1.35
C ALA A 120 -4.96 7.13 -0.16
N GLY A 121 -6.28 7.19 -0.40
CA GLY A 121 -7.30 7.05 0.65
C GLY A 121 -7.28 5.66 1.32
N ARG A 122 -7.11 4.58 0.52
CA ARG A 122 -6.99 3.21 1.04
C ARG A 122 -5.75 3.04 1.92
N ALA A 123 -4.61 3.60 1.49
CA ALA A 123 -3.38 3.60 2.27
C ALA A 123 -3.55 4.39 3.57
N ALA A 124 -4.18 5.57 3.51
CA ALA A 124 -4.45 6.39 4.67
C ALA A 124 -5.32 5.65 5.71
N LEU A 125 -6.37 4.93 5.29
CA LEU A 125 -7.16 4.09 6.20
C LEU A 125 -6.36 2.94 6.83
N LEU A 126 -5.50 2.27 6.05
CA LEU A 126 -4.64 1.22 6.61
C LEU A 126 -3.68 1.79 7.65
N LEU A 127 -3.06 2.93 7.37
CA LEU A 127 -2.18 3.64 8.29
C LEU A 127 -2.94 4.09 9.54
N ALA A 128 -4.19 4.54 9.41
CA ALA A 128 -5.06 4.82 10.55
C ALA A 128 -5.28 3.57 11.41
N GLY A 129 -5.61 2.44 10.79
CA GLY A 129 -5.80 1.16 11.50
C GLY A 129 -4.55 0.71 12.25
N HIS A 130 -3.35 0.89 11.68
CA HIS A 130 -2.10 0.65 12.39
C HIS A 130 -1.90 1.60 13.56
N ALA A 131 -2.11 2.90 13.35
CA ALA A 131 -1.98 3.90 14.40
C ALA A 131 -2.90 3.60 15.61
N VAL A 132 -4.14 3.16 15.38
CA VAL A 132 -5.05 2.70 16.46
C VAL A 132 -4.43 1.54 17.24
N LYS A 133 -3.95 0.52 16.54
CA LYS A 133 -3.36 -0.67 17.16
C LYS A 133 -2.07 -0.37 17.93
N ASP A 134 -1.42 0.74 17.61
CA ASP A 134 -0.21 1.23 18.27
C ASP A 134 -0.50 2.27 19.35
N GLY A 135 -1.77 2.61 19.63
CA GLY A 135 -2.17 3.60 20.62
C GLY A 135 -1.87 5.05 20.22
N ARG A 136 -1.73 5.33 18.91
CA ARG A 136 -1.43 6.64 18.34
C ARG A 136 -2.71 7.33 17.86
N ASP A 137 -3.63 7.62 18.77
CA ASP A 137 -5.00 8.07 18.46
C ASP A 137 -5.05 9.35 17.60
N THR A 138 -4.21 10.35 17.92
CA THR A 138 -4.14 11.59 17.13
C THR A 138 -3.70 11.33 15.69
N GLU A 139 -2.75 10.42 15.48
CA GLU A 139 -2.31 10.03 14.15
C GLU A 139 -3.39 9.24 13.43
N ALA A 140 -4.02 8.27 14.12
CA ALA A 140 -5.13 7.50 13.56
C ALA A 140 -6.25 8.41 13.04
N ARG A 141 -6.60 9.42 13.83
CA ARG A 141 -7.62 10.40 13.45
C ARG A 141 -7.20 11.21 12.23
N ALA A 142 -6.00 11.80 12.23
CA ALA A 142 -5.50 12.58 11.10
C ALA A 142 -5.49 11.76 9.80
N ARG A 143 -5.06 10.50 9.88
CA ARG A 143 -5.05 9.57 8.74
C ARG A 143 -6.46 9.23 8.24
N ALA A 144 -7.43 9.07 9.14
CA ALA A 144 -8.83 8.85 8.77
C ALA A 144 -9.46 10.10 8.13
N GLU A 145 -9.15 11.30 8.63
CA GLU A 145 -9.55 12.58 8.02
C GLU A 145 -8.99 12.73 6.60
N ASP A 146 -7.70 12.42 6.40
CA ASP A 146 -7.08 12.38 5.08
C ASP A 146 -7.76 11.38 4.15
N ALA A 147 -8.10 10.19 4.64
CA ALA A 147 -8.79 9.19 3.82
C ALA A 147 -10.16 9.69 3.34
N VAL A 148 -10.95 10.33 4.20
CA VAL A 148 -12.25 10.93 3.83
C VAL A 148 -12.07 11.94 2.69
N ARG A 149 -11.09 12.84 2.82
CA ARG A 149 -10.79 13.84 1.78
C ARG A 149 -10.39 13.17 0.46
N LEU A 150 -9.49 12.20 0.51
CA LEU A 150 -8.99 11.51 -0.69
C LEU A 150 -10.08 10.70 -1.40
N PHE A 151 -10.98 10.06 -0.67
CA PHE A 151 -12.13 9.38 -1.30
C PHE A 151 -13.14 10.35 -1.89
N ALA A 152 -13.36 11.51 -1.27
CA ALA A 152 -14.19 12.56 -1.85
C ALA A 152 -13.57 13.10 -3.16
N ASP A 153 -12.26 13.34 -3.18
CA ASP A 153 -11.52 13.77 -4.37
C ASP A 153 -11.63 12.71 -5.50
N ALA A 154 -11.55 11.44 -5.14
CA ALA A 154 -11.74 10.31 -6.05
C ALA A 154 -13.20 10.06 -6.46
N ARG A 155 -14.16 10.75 -5.84
CA ARG A 155 -15.62 10.52 -5.98
C ARG A 155 -16.04 9.08 -5.66
N ASP A 156 -15.33 8.41 -4.76
CA ASP A 156 -15.63 7.07 -4.25
C ASP A 156 -16.52 7.21 -3.01
N LEU A 157 -17.81 7.53 -3.22
CA LEU A 157 -18.75 7.87 -2.14
C LEU A 157 -18.90 6.73 -1.12
N THR A 158 -18.83 5.48 -1.56
CA THR A 158 -18.92 4.33 -0.65
C THR A 158 -17.67 4.23 0.24
N ALA A 159 -16.47 4.44 -0.32
CA ALA A 159 -15.26 4.45 0.49
C ALA A 159 -15.20 5.67 1.42
N GLU A 160 -15.69 6.82 0.95
CA GLU A 160 -15.81 8.05 1.74
C GLU A 160 -16.70 7.84 2.97
N ASP A 161 -17.89 7.28 2.80
CA ASP A 161 -18.83 7.00 3.90
C ASP A 161 -18.25 5.98 4.88
N ASN A 162 -17.57 4.95 4.39
CA ASN A 162 -16.87 3.99 5.25
C ASN A 162 -15.74 4.68 6.05
N ALA A 163 -14.96 5.56 5.43
CA ALA A 163 -13.91 6.30 6.11
C ALA A 163 -14.47 7.26 7.16
N ARG A 164 -15.63 7.91 6.90
CA ARG A 164 -16.34 8.73 7.89
C ARG A 164 -16.78 7.90 9.10
N ALA A 165 -17.37 6.73 8.87
CA ALA A 165 -17.78 5.84 9.94
C ALA A 165 -16.59 5.41 10.82
N VAL A 166 -15.43 5.13 10.20
CA VAL A 166 -14.18 4.88 10.93
C VAL A 166 -13.77 6.11 11.74
N LEU A 167 -13.69 7.29 11.13
CA LEU A 167 -13.33 8.54 11.81
C LEU A 167 -14.23 8.85 13.01
N GLU A 168 -15.54 8.62 12.89
CA GLU A 168 -16.52 8.79 13.97
C GLU A 168 -16.27 7.79 15.11
N SER A 169 -15.94 6.54 14.79
CA SER A 169 -15.58 5.53 15.79
C SER A 169 -14.27 5.83 16.54
N LEU A 170 -13.38 6.65 15.94
CA LEU A 170 -12.15 7.15 16.56
C LEU A 170 -12.38 8.39 17.42
N ALA A 171 -13.59 8.97 17.42
CA ALA A 171 -13.86 10.12 18.26
C ALA A 171 -13.66 9.74 19.74
N PRO A 172 -13.00 10.60 20.54
CA PRO A 172 -12.84 10.34 21.96
C PRO A 172 -14.22 10.15 22.57
N SER A 173 -14.37 9.15 23.42
CA SER A 173 -15.57 8.85 24.20
C SER A 173 -15.84 9.94 25.25
N MET A 174 -16.04 11.18 24.82
CA MET A 174 -16.59 12.25 25.65
C MET A 174 -18.11 12.11 25.71
N ASN A 175 -18.58 11.07 26.41
CA ASN A 175 -19.83 11.01 27.19
C ASN A 175 -20.21 9.55 27.52
N ARG A 176 -19.72 9.04 28.65
CA ARG A 176 -20.58 8.27 29.56
C ARG A 176 -20.63 9.00 30.91
N PRO A 177 -21.61 9.87 31.15
CA PRO A 177 -21.99 10.18 32.51
C PRO A 177 -22.72 8.96 33.09
N GLY A 178 -22.12 8.33 34.11
CA GLY A 178 -22.81 7.39 35.00
C GLY A 178 -22.49 5.90 34.77
N ALA A 179 -21.60 5.37 35.60
CA ALA A 179 -21.77 4.11 36.32
C ALA A 179 -21.09 4.24 37.68
#